data_AF-J3GGF1-F1
#
_entry.id   AF-J3GGF1-F1
#
_cell.length_a   1.000
_cell.length_b   1.000
_cell.length_c   1.000
_cell.angle_alpha   90.00
_cell.angle_beta   90.00
_cell.angle_gamma   90.00
#
_symmetry.space_group_name_H-M   'P 1'
#
loop_
_entity.id
_entity.type
_entity.pdbx_description
1 polymer ?
#
loop_
_entity_poly.entity_id
_entity_poly.type
_entity_poly.pdbx_seq_one_letter_code
_entity_poly.pdbx_strand_id
1 'polypeptide(L)'
;MPEMKTRWDIFCTVVDNFGDIGVTWRLARQLVAEHGLAVRLWVDDLRAFERLCPEIDIHVAQQWQQEVEVRQWPAEWQPTEA
;
A
#
# COMPACT_ATOMS: atom_id res chain seq x y z
N MET A 1 -20.30 12.22 -15.17
CA MET A 1 -18.95 12.02 -15.75
C MET A 1 -18.17 11.22 -14.72
N PRO A 2 -17.44 10.15 -15.05
CA PRO A 2 -16.64 9.47 -14.04
C PRO A 2 -15.58 10.48 -13.58
N GLU A 3 -15.59 10.82 -12.30
CA GLU A 3 -14.55 11.67 -11.71
C GLU A 3 -13.23 10.91 -11.80
N MET A 4 -12.27 11.46 -12.55
CA MET A 4 -10.91 10.91 -12.53
C MET A 4 -10.31 11.20 -11.16
N LYS A 5 -10.42 10.24 -10.25
CA LYS A 5 -9.74 10.30 -8.95
C LYS A 5 -8.24 10.33 -9.19
N THR A 6 -7.58 11.39 -8.73
CA THR A 6 -6.12 11.46 -8.67
C THR A 6 -5.62 10.23 -7.93
N ARG A 7 -4.81 9.41 -8.60
CA ARG A 7 -4.23 8.20 -8.02
C ARG A 7 -2.90 8.56 -7.35
N TRP A 8 -2.72 8.08 -6.13
CA TRP A 8 -1.50 8.23 -5.35
C TRP A 8 -0.82 6.87 -5.20
N ASP A 9 0.41 6.78 -5.66
CA ASP A 9 1.27 5.61 -5.47
C ASP A 9 2.28 5.94 -4.35
N ILE A 10 2.19 5.24 -3.22
CA ILE A 10 3.06 5.38 -2.04
C ILE A 10 3.98 4.17 -1.98
N PHE A 11 5.28 4.40 -1.84
CA PHE A 11 6.30 3.37 -1.82
C PHE A 11 6.94 3.31 -0.42
N CYS A 12 6.86 2.15 0.23
CA CYS A 12 7.40 1.91 1.56
C CYS A 12 8.39 0.75 1.54
N THR A 13 9.64 1.04 1.91
CA THR A 13 10.65 0.05 2.26
C THR A 13 10.71 -0.03 3.78
N VAL A 14 10.48 -1.21 4.35
CA VAL A 14 10.50 -1.41 5.80
C VAL A 14 11.93 -1.64 6.27
N VAL A 15 12.53 -0.65 6.93
CA VAL A 15 13.93 -0.73 7.38
C VAL A 15 14.07 -1.14 8.84
N ASP A 16 13.20 -0.66 9.75
CA ASP A 16 13.15 -1.16 11.13
C ASP A 16 11.75 -1.04 11.80
N ASN A 17 11.42 -2.07 12.58
CA ASN A 17 10.19 -2.24 13.35
C ASN A 17 8.89 -2.01 12.53
N PHE A 18 8.19 -0.92 12.82
CA PHE A 18 6.85 -0.60 12.31
C PHE A 18 6.69 0.88 11.98
N GLY A 19 7.78 1.67 12.08
CA GLY A 19 7.70 3.13 11.94
C GLY A 19 7.30 3.53 10.52
N ASP A 20 8.07 3.06 9.55
CA ASP A 20 7.90 3.42 8.14
C ASP A 20 6.54 2.93 7.61
N ILE A 21 6.24 1.65 7.83
CA ILE A 21 4.95 1.06 7.43
C ILE A 21 3.77 1.66 8.20
N GLY A 22 3.95 2.00 9.48
CA GLY A 22 2.89 2.63 10.27
C GLY A 22 2.56 4.04 9.83
N VAL A 23 3.55 4.83 9.43
CA VAL A 23 3.37 6.19 8.91
C VAL A 23 2.71 6.14 7.52
N THR A 24 3.25 5.33 6.61
CA THR A 24 2.72 5.22 5.24
C THR A 24 1.32 4.61 5.21
N TRP A 25 1.03 3.63 6.07
CA TRP A 25 -0.32 3.07 6.22
C TRP A 25 -1.33 4.09 6.75
N ARG A 26 -0.97 4.82 7.80
CA ARG A 26 -1.83 5.87 8.36
C ARG A 26 -2.13 6.95 7.31
N LEU A 27 -1.12 7.38 6.56
CA LEU A 27 -1.28 8.35 5.48
C LEU A 27 -2.20 7.82 4.38
N ALA A 28 -1.98 6.58 3.91
CA ALA A 28 -2.77 5.98 2.84
C ALA A 28 -4.27 5.93 3.21
N ARG A 29 -4.58 5.46 4.42
CA ARG A 29 -5.95 5.43 4.93
C ARG A 29 -6.58 6.82 5.01
N GLN A 30 -5.83 7.82 5.46
CA GLN A 30 -6.34 9.18 5.59
C GLN A 30 -6.65 9.80 4.22
N LEU A 31 -5.78 9.57 3.22
CA LEU A 31 -6.01 10.01 1.84
C LEU A 31 -7.28 9.38 1.23
N VAL A 32 -7.56 8.11 1.52
CA VAL A 32 -8.79 7.47 1.05
C VAL A 32 -10.02 8.00 1.81
N ALA A 33 -9.99 7.95 3.15
CA ALA A 33 -11.15 8.23 3.98
C ALA A 33 -11.53 9.71 4.05
N GLU A 34 -10.55 10.63 4.11
CA GLU A 34 -10.79 12.07 4.30
C GLU A 34 -10.79 12.85 2.98
N HIS A 35 -10.09 12.35 1.95
CA HIS A 35 -9.94 13.05 0.67
C HIS A 35 -10.55 12.29 -0.52
N GLY A 36 -11.07 11.07 -0.32
CA GLY A 36 -11.71 10.28 -1.37
C GLY A 36 -10.77 9.86 -2.51
N LEU A 37 -9.46 9.95 -2.29
CA LEU A 37 -8.44 9.68 -3.30
C LEU A 37 -8.28 8.18 -3.55
N ALA A 38 -7.83 7.81 -4.75
CA ALA A 38 -7.43 6.44 -5.03
C ALA A 38 -5.98 6.26 -4.59
N VAL A 39 -5.72 5.33 -3.67
CA VAL A 39 -4.36 5.11 -3.12
C VAL A 39 -3.90 3.69 -3.37
N ARG A 40 -2.65 3.57 -3.82
CA ARG A 40 -1.90 2.32 -3.88
C ARG A 40 -0.69 2.41 -2.98
N LEU A 41 -0.55 1.47 -2.06
CA LEU A 41 0.57 1.35 -1.14
C LEU A 41 1.42 0.13 -1.53
N TRP A 42 2.65 0.39 -1.98
CA TRP A 42 3.65 -0.62 -2.27
C TRP A 42 4.50 -0.88 -1.03
N VAL A 43 4.58 -2.13 -0.60
CA VAL A 43 5.30 -2.57 0.60
C VAL A 43 6.23 -3.72 0.23
N ASP A 44 7.51 -3.62 0.58
CA ASP A 44 8.52 -4.66 0.33
C ASP A 44 8.45 -5.83 1.32
N ASP A 45 8.01 -5.60 2.55
CA ASP A 45 7.77 -6.65 3.56
C ASP A 45 6.34 -6.62 4.12
N LEU A 46 5.46 -7.46 3.55
CA LEU A 46 4.08 -7.62 4.03
C LEU A 46 3.99 -8.25 5.42
N ARG A 47 5.01 -8.99 5.89
CA ARG A 47 5.00 -9.56 7.24
C ARG A 47 5.12 -8.48 8.30
N ALA A 48 5.92 -7.46 8.05
CA ALA A 48 5.97 -6.29 8.93
C ALA A 48 4.61 -5.56 8.99
N PHE A 49 3.86 -5.60 7.89
CA PHE A 49 2.55 -4.95 7.81
C PHE A 49 1.43 -5.71 8.56
N GLU A 50 1.48 -7.04 8.62
CA GLU A 50 0.49 -7.89 9.33
C GLU A 50 0.24 -7.45 10.78
N ARG A 51 1.28 -6.92 11.45
CA ARG A 51 1.14 -6.43 12.84
C ARG A 51 0.31 -5.16 12.97
N LEU A 52 0.16 -4.38 11.90
CA LEU A 52 -0.65 -3.15 11.84
C LEU A 52 -2.01 -3.37 11.15
N CYS A 53 -2.10 -4.36 10.28
CA CYS A 53 -3.32 -4.78 9.58
C CYS A 53 -3.38 -6.32 9.56
N PRO A 54 -3.93 -6.97 10.59
CA PRO A 54 -4.00 -8.43 10.68
C PRO A 54 -4.80 -9.10 9.56
N GLU A 55 -5.63 -8.34 8.85
CA GLU A 55 -6.42 -8.78 7.70
C GLU A 55 -5.60 -8.90 6.41
N ILE A 56 -4.34 -8.44 6.42
CA ILE A 56 -3.46 -8.57 5.27
C ILE A 56 -3.10 -10.04 5.02
N ASP A 57 -3.26 -10.49 3.78
CA ASP A 57 -2.76 -11.80 3.36
C ASP A 57 -1.33 -11.64 2.82
N ILE A 58 -0.33 -12.07 3.60
CA ILE A 58 1.09 -11.96 3.22
C ILE A 58 1.47 -12.79 1.98
N HIS A 59 0.59 -13.67 1.50
CA HIS A 59 0.81 -14.50 0.32
C HIS A 59 0.20 -13.91 -0.95
N VAL A 60 -0.55 -12.83 -0.84
CA VAL A 60 -1.23 -12.18 -1.96
C VAL A 60 -0.51 -10.88 -2.33
N ALA A 61 0.05 -10.85 -3.53
CA ALA A 61 0.83 -9.72 -4.04
C ALA A 61 0.01 -8.45 -4.29
N GLN A 62 -1.31 -8.54 -4.39
CA GLN A 62 -2.21 -7.39 -4.57
C GLN A 62 -3.53 -7.65 -3.84
N GLN A 63 -3.90 -6.75 -2.95
CA GLN A 63 -5.12 -6.85 -2.16
C GLN A 63 -5.66 -5.48 -1.77
N TRP A 64 -6.86 -5.45 -1.19
CA TRP A 64 -7.47 -4.22 -0.71
C TRP A 64 -7.72 -4.29 0.78
N GLN A 65 -7.24 -3.28 1.49
CA GLN A 65 -7.47 -3.12 2.92
C GLN A 65 -7.92 -1.69 3.17
N GLN A 66 -9.06 -1.51 3.84
CA GLN A 66 -9.63 -0.19 4.13
C GLN A 66 -9.66 0.74 2.89
N GLU A 67 -10.07 0.18 1.75
CA GLU A 67 -10.13 0.83 0.44
C GLU A 67 -8.78 1.29 -0.16
N VAL A 68 -7.66 1.02 0.51
CA VAL A 68 -6.30 1.17 -0.03
C VAL A 68 -5.93 -0.09 -0.82
N GLU A 69 -5.44 0.08 -2.04
CA GLU A 69 -4.82 -1.02 -2.80
C GLU A 69 -3.41 -1.28 -2.26
N VAL A 70 -3.20 -2.41 -1.60
CA VAL A 70 -1.89 -2.81 -1.08
C VAL A 70 -1.23 -3.74 -2.09
N ARG A 71 0.02 -3.46 -2.45
CA ARG A 71 0.82 -4.30 -3.34
C ARG A 71 2.16 -4.68 -2.72
N GLN A 72 2.56 -5.93 -2.95
CA GLN A 72 3.92 -6.36 -2.71
C GLN A 72 4.85 -5.62 -3.68
N TRP A 73 5.85 -4.93 -3.14
CA TRP A 73 6.95 -4.39 -3.92
C TRP A 73 7.99 -5.49 -4.14
N PRO A 74 8.18 -5.98 -5.37
CA PRO A 74 9.21 -6.98 -5.65
C PRO A 74 10.60 -6.38 -5.51
N ALA A 75 11.52 -7.13 -4.88
CA ALA A 75 12.93 -6.75 -4.79
C ALA A 75 13.62 -6.76 -6.17
N GLU A 76 13.17 -7.66 -7.04
CA GLU A 76 13.64 -7.74 -8.42
C GLU A 76 12.79 -6.85 -9.33
N TRP A 77 13.45 -6.12 -10.22
CA TRP A 77 12.79 -5.31 -11.22
C TRP A 77 11.96 -6.20 -12.14
N GLN A 78 10.67 -5.86 -12.29
CA GLN A 78 9.80 -6.52 -13.26
C GLN A 78 9.76 -5.69 -14.55
N PRO A 79 9.99 -6.30 -15.73
CA PRO A 79 9.85 -5.61 -17.00
C PRO A 79 8.43 -5.07 -17.14
N THR A 80 8.29 -3.81 -17.53
CA THR A 80 7.00 -3.25 -17.96
C THR A 80 6.71 -3.67 -19.39
N GLU A 81 5.45 -4.04 -19.68
CA GLU A 81 4.99 -4.19 -21.05
C GLU A 81 5.22 -2.89 -21.83
N ALA A 82 5.65 -3.01 -23.08
CA ALA A 82 5.99 -1.89 -23.96
C ALA A 82 4.76 -1.19 -24.55
#